data_AF-A0A099JP89-F1
#
_entry.id   AF-A0A099JP89-F1
#
_cell.length_a   1.000
_cell.length_b   1.000
_cell.length_c   1.000
_cell.angle_alpha   90.00
_cell.angle_beta   90.00
_cell.angle_gamma   90.00
#
_symmetry.space_group_name_H-M   'P 1'
#
loop_
_entity.id
_entity.type
_entity.pdbx_description
1 polymer ?
#
loop_
_entity_poly.entity_id
_entity_poly.type
_entity_poly.pdbx_seq_one_letter_code
_entity_poly.pdbx_strand_id
1 'polypeptide(L)'
;LGAQITTQLSLRGAILTNETGPALAADGVSVGGDMVLDDGFTATGHGDRGAVRFVGAQITGGLWVADETVGRAIGGTGWVVDGLTYDGYPTARFTRWLDFLRDGTASYAAQPYQQLAAVARAAGHDADARSALIAQRDDQVQRSTLTGRAKAWARFTKLTLGYGYQPWRALIGVAGILLIAVLVTSFVPGALAVVTTSTTHELISTPCTSIQTFQIAVDTTIPLVSTGAGSACRLTSTVGGQAVGWIGVFLTVAGWALTALFAAGFTRAIRQA
;
A
#
# COMPACT_ATOMS: atom_id res chain seq x y z
N LEU A 1 -6.98 17.04 -32.82
CA LEU A 1 -8.23 16.61 -32.17
C LEU A 1 -8.54 17.62 -31.07
N GLY A 2 -9.82 17.85 -30.75
CA GLY A 2 -10.27 18.95 -29.87
C GLY A 2 -11.76 19.26 -29.99
N ALA A 3 -12.62 18.25 -29.97
CA ALA A 3 -14.06 18.46 -30.08
C ALA A 3 -14.63 19.07 -28.78
N GLN A 4 -15.61 19.95 -28.90
CA GLN A 4 -16.32 20.53 -27.76
C GLN A 4 -17.76 20.01 -27.74
N ILE A 5 -18.14 19.44 -26.61
CA ILE A 5 -19.49 18.97 -26.32
C ILE A 5 -19.96 19.76 -25.10
N THR A 6 -20.96 20.62 -25.28
CA THR A 6 -21.40 21.56 -24.24
C THR A 6 -22.15 20.88 -23.09
N THR A 7 -22.76 19.72 -23.36
CA THR A 7 -23.53 18.94 -22.39
C THR A 7 -22.88 17.58 -22.17
N GLN A 8 -23.62 16.50 -22.32
CA GLN A 8 -23.18 15.14 -22.03
C GLN A 8 -22.72 14.45 -23.31
N LEU A 9 -21.65 13.64 -23.20
CA LEU A 9 -21.28 12.65 -24.21
C LEU A 9 -21.71 11.27 -23.72
N SER A 10 -22.65 10.64 -24.43
CA SER A 10 -23.18 9.32 -24.11
C SER A 10 -22.83 8.31 -25.19
N LEU A 11 -22.14 7.25 -24.81
CA LEU A 11 -21.74 6.12 -25.66
C LEU A 11 -22.22 4.79 -25.06
N ARG A 12 -23.37 4.81 -24.36
CA ARG A 12 -23.98 3.61 -23.76
C ARG A 12 -24.21 2.52 -24.79
N GLY A 13 -23.74 1.31 -24.49
CA GLY A 13 -23.88 0.16 -25.38
C GLY A 13 -23.25 0.31 -26.76
N ALA A 14 -22.44 1.36 -26.99
CA ALA A 14 -21.84 1.57 -28.29
C ALA A 14 -20.76 0.51 -28.55
N ILE A 15 -20.75 0.00 -29.79
CA ILE A 15 -19.75 -0.95 -30.28
C ILE A 15 -18.95 -0.23 -31.35
N LEU A 16 -17.70 0.08 -31.05
CA LEU A 16 -16.80 0.80 -31.95
C LEU A 16 -15.71 -0.16 -32.43
N THR A 17 -15.51 -0.27 -33.75
CA THR A 17 -14.46 -1.11 -34.33
C THR A 17 -13.63 -0.32 -35.35
N ASN A 18 -12.32 -0.53 -35.33
CA ASN A 18 -11.40 0.02 -36.32
C ASN A 18 -10.23 -0.93 -36.55
N GLU A 19 -10.01 -1.32 -37.81
CA GLU A 19 -9.00 -2.30 -38.23
C GLU A 19 -7.58 -1.73 -38.39
N THR A 20 -7.42 -0.39 -38.41
CA THR A 20 -6.14 0.26 -38.74
C THR A 20 -5.69 1.31 -37.72
N GLY A 21 -6.44 1.48 -36.63
CA GLY A 21 -6.18 2.52 -35.65
C GLY A 21 -7.08 2.45 -34.42
N PRO A 22 -7.08 3.51 -33.59
CA PRO A 22 -7.97 3.60 -32.44
C PRO A 22 -9.44 3.53 -32.88
N ALA A 23 -10.25 2.78 -32.15
CA ALA A 23 -11.71 2.74 -32.33
C ALA A 23 -12.36 4.04 -31.84
N LEU A 24 -11.82 4.66 -30.79
CA LEU A 24 -12.24 5.96 -30.29
C LEU A 24 -11.02 6.85 -30.06
N ALA A 25 -10.87 7.89 -30.89
CA ALA A 25 -9.84 8.91 -30.75
C ALA A 25 -10.46 10.23 -30.27
N ALA A 26 -10.47 10.44 -28.95
CA ALA A 26 -11.05 11.60 -28.29
C ALA A 26 -9.97 12.47 -27.62
N ASP A 27 -8.77 12.53 -28.22
CA ASP A 27 -7.68 13.37 -27.72
C ASP A 27 -8.11 14.85 -27.70
N GLY A 28 -7.93 15.51 -26.55
CA GLY A 28 -8.28 16.91 -26.34
C GLY A 28 -9.79 17.21 -26.36
N VAL A 29 -10.67 16.20 -26.30
CA VAL A 29 -12.12 16.45 -26.21
C VAL A 29 -12.43 17.22 -24.92
N SER A 30 -13.33 18.20 -25.00
CA SER A 30 -13.89 18.91 -23.86
C SER A 30 -15.37 18.57 -23.74
N VAL A 31 -15.79 18.02 -22.61
CA VAL A 31 -17.18 17.68 -22.30
C VAL A 31 -17.63 18.54 -21.11
N GLY A 32 -18.66 19.35 -21.31
CA GLY A 32 -19.19 20.29 -20.30
C GLY A 32 -20.02 19.62 -19.20
N GLY A 33 -20.53 18.41 -19.45
CA GLY A 33 -21.23 17.57 -18.48
C GLY A 33 -20.53 16.21 -18.32
N ASP A 34 -21.35 15.17 -18.17
CA ASP A 34 -20.88 13.81 -17.94
C ASP A 34 -20.38 13.14 -19.22
N MET A 35 -19.41 12.24 -19.09
CA MET A 35 -19.04 11.28 -20.13
C MET A 35 -19.45 9.88 -19.69
N VAL A 36 -20.26 9.21 -20.51
CA VAL A 36 -20.88 7.94 -20.15
C VAL A 36 -20.49 6.81 -21.11
N LEU A 37 -19.79 5.83 -20.58
CA LEU A 37 -19.22 4.64 -21.22
C LEU A 37 -19.66 3.38 -20.43
N ASP A 38 -20.97 3.17 -20.30
CA ASP A 38 -21.57 2.05 -19.57
C ASP A 38 -22.41 1.15 -20.52
N ASP A 39 -23.18 0.24 -19.92
CA ASP A 39 -24.13 -0.64 -20.63
C ASP A 39 -23.48 -1.48 -21.74
N GLY A 40 -22.28 -2.03 -21.45
CA GLY A 40 -21.59 -2.93 -22.37
C GLY A 40 -20.82 -2.25 -23.51
N PHE A 41 -20.54 -0.94 -23.41
CA PHE A 41 -19.61 -0.25 -24.33
C PHE A 41 -18.38 -1.09 -24.63
N THR A 42 -18.08 -1.25 -25.92
CA THR A 42 -16.95 -2.05 -26.41
C THR A 42 -16.23 -1.31 -27.52
N ALA A 43 -14.90 -1.24 -27.42
CA ALA A 43 -14.07 -0.56 -28.40
C ALA A 43 -12.92 -1.48 -28.85
N THR A 44 -12.93 -1.86 -30.12
CA THR A 44 -11.93 -2.73 -30.73
C THR A 44 -11.11 -1.94 -31.72
N GLY A 45 -9.93 -1.49 -31.33
CA GLY A 45 -9.01 -0.73 -32.19
C GLY A 45 -7.71 -1.48 -32.39
N HIS A 46 -6.99 -1.18 -33.47
CA HIS A 46 -5.76 -1.85 -33.87
C HIS A 46 -4.54 -0.93 -33.86
N GLY A 47 -3.37 -1.52 -33.60
CA GLY A 47 -2.07 -0.85 -33.63
C GLY A 47 -1.62 -0.24 -32.28
N ASP A 48 -0.45 0.41 -32.30
CA ASP A 48 0.29 0.79 -31.09
C ASP A 48 -0.25 2.05 -30.38
N ARG A 49 -1.23 2.73 -30.99
CA ARG A 49 -1.81 3.97 -30.48
C ARG A 49 -2.87 3.77 -29.39
N GLY A 50 -3.21 2.52 -29.07
CA GLY A 50 -4.31 2.14 -28.18
C GLY A 50 -5.67 2.12 -28.88
N ALA A 51 -6.62 1.38 -28.32
CA ALA A 51 -7.97 1.25 -28.89
C ALA A 51 -8.85 2.46 -28.54
N VAL A 52 -8.67 3.02 -27.35
CA VAL A 52 -9.41 4.18 -26.84
C VAL A 52 -8.42 5.22 -26.35
N ARG A 53 -8.54 6.46 -26.84
CA ARG A 53 -7.63 7.55 -26.50
C ARG A 53 -8.38 8.76 -25.98
N PHE A 54 -7.95 9.25 -24.82
CA PHE A 54 -8.46 10.42 -24.13
C PHE A 54 -7.30 11.34 -23.72
N VAL A 55 -6.28 11.45 -24.58
CA VAL A 55 -5.08 12.22 -24.23
C VAL A 55 -5.44 13.69 -24.08
N GLY A 56 -5.19 14.27 -22.90
CA GLY A 56 -5.55 15.66 -22.61
C GLY A 56 -7.05 15.96 -22.67
N ALA A 57 -7.92 14.94 -22.59
CA ALA A 57 -9.36 15.14 -22.56
C ALA A 57 -9.81 15.75 -21.23
N GLN A 58 -10.82 16.61 -21.28
CA GLN A 58 -11.34 17.33 -20.12
C GLN A 58 -12.84 17.08 -20.00
N ILE A 59 -13.25 16.59 -18.84
CA ILE A 59 -14.65 16.30 -18.52
C ILE A 59 -14.99 17.11 -17.27
N THR A 60 -15.94 18.02 -17.38
CA THR A 60 -16.34 18.84 -16.21
C THR A 60 -17.26 18.06 -15.28
N GLY A 61 -17.99 17.07 -15.80
CA GLY A 61 -18.84 16.19 -15.01
C GLY A 61 -18.14 14.92 -14.52
N GLY A 62 -18.96 13.91 -14.25
CA GLY A 62 -18.52 12.57 -13.91
C GLY A 62 -18.09 11.75 -15.11
N LEU A 63 -17.13 10.86 -14.87
CA LEU A 63 -16.76 9.79 -15.79
C LEU A 63 -17.47 8.50 -15.37
N TRP A 64 -18.56 8.21 -16.07
CA TRP A 64 -19.39 7.04 -15.82
C TRP A 64 -18.90 5.87 -16.66
N VAL A 65 -18.32 4.89 -16.01
CA VAL A 65 -17.83 3.66 -16.64
C VAL A 65 -18.32 2.49 -15.82
N ALA A 66 -18.82 1.44 -16.47
CA ALA A 66 -19.20 0.21 -15.79
C ALA A 66 -17.97 -0.68 -15.56
N ASP A 67 -17.98 -1.51 -14.51
CA ASP A 67 -16.87 -2.40 -14.15
C ASP A 67 -16.41 -3.30 -15.31
N GLU A 68 -17.36 -3.76 -16.14
CA GLU A 68 -17.09 -4.55 -17.34
C GLU A 68 -16.49 -3.76 -18.50
N THR A 69 -16.78 -2.47 -18.61
CA THR A 69 -16.34 -1.61 -19.72
C THR A 69 -14.86 -1.26 -19.60
N VAL A 70 -14.41 -1.03 -18.37
CA VAL A 70 -13.07 -0.58 -18.03
C VAL A 70 -11.96 -1.45 -18.66
N GLY A 71 -12.22 -2.72 -19.01
CA GLY A 71 -11.25 -3.63 -19.64
C GLY A 71 -11.46 -3.99 -21.12
N ARG A 72 -12.52 -3.51 -21.79
CA ARG A 72 -12.93 -3.96 -23.14
C ARG A 72 -12.30 -3.15 -24.28
N ALA A 73 -10.98 -3.01 -24.25
CA ALA A 73 -10.18 -2.57 -25.38
C ALA A 73 -9.47 -3.79 -25.98
N ILE A 74 -10.08 -4.45 -26.97
CA ILE A 74 -9.51 -5.64 -27.62
C ILE A 74 -8.84 -5.21 -28.92
N GLY A 75 -7.54 -5.48 -29.09
CA GLY A 75 -6.84 -5.30 -30.37
C GLY A 75 -5.65 -4.31 -30.43
N GLY A 76 -5.16 -3.78 -29.31
CA GLY A 76 -3.96 -2.92 -29.29
C GLY A 76 -3.42 -2.70 -27.87
N THR A 77 -2.58 -1.68 -27.66
CA THR A 77 -2.05 -1.27 -26.34
C THR A 77 -3.11 -0.60 -25.46
N GLY A 78 -4.24 -1.25 -25.21
CA GLY A 78 -5.25 -0.80 -24.24
C GLY A 78 -5.73 0.65 -24.41
N TRP A 79 -5.98 1.33 -23.30
CA TRP A 79 -6.41 2.73 -23.23
C TRP A 79 -5.22 3.68 -23.07
N VAL A 80 -5.34 4.87 -23.65
CA VAL A 80 -4.38 5.98 -23.45
C VAL A 80 -5.11 7.15 -22.82
N VAL A 81 -4.88 7.36 -21.52
CA VAL A 81 -5.62 8.33 -20.69
C VAL A 81 -4.72 9.41 -20.08
N ASP A 82 -3.50 9.57 -20.59
CA ASP A 82 -2.58 10.59 -20.06
C ASP A 82 -3.12 12.00 -20.31
N GLY A 83 -3.21 12.81 -19.26
CA GLY A 83 -3.81 14.14 -19.31
C GLY A 83 -5.34 14.16 -19.24
N LEU A 84 -6.01 13.01 -19.09
CA LEU A 84 -7.45 12.96 -18.87
C LEU A 84 -7.79 13.56 -17.49
N THR A 85 -8.67 14.57 -17.47
CA THR A 85 -9.22 15.17 -16.25
C THR A 85 -10.73 15.00 -16.18
N TYR A 86 -11.23 14.77 -14.97
CA TYR A 86 -12.66 14.63 -14.66
C TYR A 86 -12.92 15.05 -13.21
N ASP A 87 -14.05 15.67 -12.92
CA ASP A 87 -14.34 16.21 -11.58
C ASP A 87 -15.13 15.23 -10.71
N GLY A 88 -15.96 14.38 -11.32
CA GLY A 88 -16.80 13.43 -10.58
C GLY A 88 -16.05 12.16 -10.15
N TYR A 89 -16.37 11.68 -8.94
CA TYR A 89 -15.86 10.39 -8.44
C TYR A 89 -16.28 9.25 -9.39
N PRO A 90 -15.36 8.37 -9.82
CA PRO A 90 -15.68 7.37 -10.80
C PRO A 90 -16.75 6.40 -10.30
N THR A 91 -17.66 6.00 -11.18
CA THR A 91 -18.80 5.14 -10.80
C THR A 91 -18.45 3.66 -10.73
N ALA A 92 -17.44 3.23 -11.49
CA ALA A 92 -16.85 1.91 -11.32
C ALA A 92 -16.16 1.82 -9.96
N ARG A 93 -16.04 0.61 -9.41
CA ARG A 93 -15.34 0.45 -8.12
C ARG A 93 -13.92 1.02 -8.22
N PHE A 94 -13.50 1.76 -7.19
CA PHE A 94 -12.18 2.38 -7.17
C PHE A 94 -11.04 1.40 -7.46
N THR A 95 -11.12 0.19 -6.91
CA THR A 95 -10.16 -0.90 -7.17
C THR A 95 -10.12 -1.32 -8.63
N ARG A 96 -11.27 -1.35 -9.31
CA ARG A 96 -11.37 -1.65 -10.74
C ARG A 96 -10.65 -0.59 -11.57
N TRP A 97 -10.79 0.69 -11.20
CA TRP A 97 -10.04 1.80 -11.81
C TRP A 97 -8.54 1.68 -11.60
N LEU A 98 -8.08 1.22 -10.43
CA LEU A 98 -6.65 0.99 -10.20
C LEU A 98 -6.11 -0.17 -11.04
N ASP A 99 -6.84 -1.30 -11.10
CA ASP A 99 -6.49 -2.44 -11.93
C ASP A 99 -6.42 -2.03 -13.41
N PHE A 100 -7.35 -1.19 -13.84
CA PHE A 100 -7.36 -0.61 -15.18
C PHE A 100 -6.16 0.26 -15.48
N LEU A 101 -5.83 1.21 -14.61
CA LEU A 101 -4.69 2.07 -14.85
C LEU A 101 -3.41 1.24 -14.95
N ARG A 102 -3.32 0.14 -14.19
CA ARG A 102 -2.16 -0.74 -14.15
C ARG A 102 -2.08 -1.73 -15.31
N ASP A 103 -3.19 -2.32 -15.74
CA ASP A 103 -3.18 -3.43 -16.70
C ASP A 103 -3.78 -3.02 -18.06
N GLY A 104 -4.67 -2.04 -18.05
CA GLY A 104 -5.36 -1.51 -19.23
C GLY A 104 -4.65 -0.37 -19.94
N THR A 105 -3.59 0.23 -19.36
CA THR A 105 -2.84 1.32 -20.02
C THR A 105 -1.52 0.85 -20.63
N ALA A 106 -1.19 1.40 -21.80
CA ALA A 106 0.01 1.05 -22.58
C ALA A 106 1.33 1.28 -21.84
N SER A 107 1.41 2.34 -21.04
CA SER A 107 2.64 2.78 -20.38
C SER A 107 2.32 3.49 -19.06
N TYR A 108 3.29 3.50 -18.14
CA TYR A 108 3.13 4.22 -16.87
C TYR A 108 3.04 5.73 -17.14
N ALA A 109 1.97 6.34 -16.63
CA ALA A 109 1.83 7.79 -16.54
C ALA A 109 1.44 8.15 -15.10
N ALA A 110 2.05 9.21 -14.56
CA ALA A 110 1.77 9.65 -13.19
C ALA A 110 0.39 10.32 -13.07
N GLN A 111 0.01 11.10 -14.07
CA GLN A 111 -1.15 11.98 -14.03
C GLN A 111 -2.48 11.23 -13.80
N PRO A 112 -2.77 10.07 -14.44
CA PRO A 112 -4.05 9.40 -14.25
C PRO A 112 -4.30 8.94 -12.80
N TYR A 113 -3.26 8.46 -12.12
CA TYR A 113 -3.34 8.12 -10.70
C TYR A 113 -3.50 9.36 -9.81
N GLN A 114 -2.85 10.47 -10.16
CA GLN A 114 -2.95 11.72 -9.42
C GLN A 114 -4.34 12.35 -9.58
N GLN A 115 -4.93 12.30 -10.77
CA GLN A 115 -6.31 12.74 -11.02
C GLN A 115 -7.29 11.93 -10.18
N LEU A 116 -7.18 10.60 -10.22
CA LEU A 116 -8.02 9.70 -9.43
C LEU A 116 -7.89 9.99 -7.92
N ALA A 117 -6.66 10.23 -7.44
CA ALA A 117 -6.42 10.62 -6.06
C ALA A 117 -6.99 12.00 -5.71
N ALA A 118 -6.92 12.97 -6.63
CA ALA A 118 -7.45 14.32 -6.44
C ALA A 118 -8.98 14.30 -6.31
N VAL A 119 -9.65 13.59 -7.22
CA VAL A 119 -11.11 13.41 -7.20
C VAL A 119 -11.56 12.65 -5.95
N ALA A 120 -10.85 11.59 -5.57
CA ALA A 120 -11.14 10.87 -4.34
C ALA A 120 -11.05 11.76 -3.09
N ARG A 121 -10.04 12.65 -3.01
CA ARG A 121 -9.97 13.63 -1.90
C ARG A 121 -11.11 14.65 -1.96
N ALA A 122 -11.42 15.17 -3.13
CA ALA A 122 -12.51 16.13 -3.30
C ALA A 122 -13.87 15.54 -2.87
N ALA A 123 -14.06 14.24 -3.07
CA ALA A 123 -15.24 13.49 -2.60
C ALA A 123 -15.20 13.09 -1.10
N GLY A 124 -14.10 13.36 -0.39
CA GLY A 124 -13.93 12.98 1.03
C GLY A 124 -13.43 11.54 1.26
N HIS A 125 -12.99 10.84 0.21
CA HIS A 125 -12.48 9.46 0.27
C HIS A 125 -10.94 9.42 0.40
N ASP A 126 -10.40 9.85 1.56
CA ASP A 126 -8.94 9.89 1.79
C ASP A 126 -8.24 8.53 1.74
N ALA A 127 -8.96 7.45 2.08
CA ALA A 127 -8.44 6.08 1.98
C ALA A 127 -8.17 5.69 0.52
N ASP A 128 -9.06 6.08 -0.38
CA ASP A 128 -8.95 5.82 -1.82
C ASP A 128 -7.85 6.67 -2.43
N ALA A 129 -7.77 7.95 -2.08
CA ALA A 129 -6.70 8.83 -2.52
C ALA A 129 -5.30 8.28 -2.18
N ARG A 130 -5.14 7.75 -0.95
CA ARG A 130 -3.90 7.06 -0.55
C ARG A 130 -3.67 5.78 -1.35
N SER A 131 -4.71 5.01 -1.61
CA SER A 131 -4.64 3.78 -2.41
C SER A 131 -4.20 4.05 -3.85
N ALA A 132 -4.67 5.13 -4.48
CA ALA A 132 -4.22 5.55 -5.80
C ALA A 132 -2.73 5.92 -5.83
N LEU A 133 -2.22 6.64 -4.83
CA LEU A 133 -0.79 6.97 -4.75
C LEU A 133 0.10 5.75 -4.46
N ILE A 134 -0.40 4.77 -3.69
CA ILE A 134 0.29 3.49 -3.49
C ILE A 134 0.35 2.73 -4.82
N ALA A 135 -0.78 2.63 -5.54
CA ALA A 135 -0.86 1.97 -6.84
C ALA A 135 0.04 2.64 -7.88
N GLN A 136 0.10 3.97 -7.90
CA GLN A 136 1.01 4.74 -8.75
C GLN A 136 2.46 4.33 -8.50
N ARG A 137 2.89 4.29 -7.24
CA ARG A 137 4.26 3.94 -6.88
C ARG A 137 4.57 2.48 -7.21
N ASP A 138 3.61 1.59 -7.02
CA ASP A 138 3.71 0.18 -7.41
C ASP A 138 3.90 0.02 -8.91
N ASP A 139 3.07 0.65 -9.73
CA ASP A 139 3.16 0.58 -11.18
C ASP A 139 4.48 1.17 -11.69
N GLN A 140 4.90 2.31 -11.12
CA GLN A 140 6.20 2.91 -11.41
C GLN A 140 7.35 1.92 -11.13
N VAL A 141 7.36 1.26 -9.96
CA VAL A 141 8.42 0.30 -9.60
C VAL A 141 8.39 -0.92 -10.50
N GLN A 142 7.20 -1.42 -10.83
CA GLN A 142 7.01 -2.59 -11.69
C GLN A 142 7.51 -2.33 -13.12
N ARG A 143 7.09 -1.21 -13.72
CA ARG A 143 7.40 -0.82 -15.10
C ARG A 143 8.75 -0.10 -15.27
N SER A 144 9.43 0.26 -14.19
CA SER A 144 10.76 0.89 -14.23
C SER A 144 11.92 -0.07 -14.54
N THR A 145 13.00 0.51 -15.08
CA THR A 145 14.33 -0.11 -15.29
C THR A 145 15.20 -0.13 -14.02
N LEU A 146 14.58 0.02 -12.83
CA LEU A 146 15.30 0.03 -11.55
C LEU A 146 16.12 -1.24 -11.32
N THR A 147 17.26 -1.08 -10.64
CA THR A 147 18.11 -2.20 -10.21
C THR A 147 17.38 -3.13 -9.23
N GLY A 148 17.79 -4.40 -9.16
CA GLY A 148 17.17 -5.38 -8.27
C GLY A 148 17.15 -4.95 -6.79
N ARG A 149 18.20 -4.29 -6.32
CA ARG A 149 18.29 -3.71 -4.96
C ARG A 149 17.24 -2.63 -4.71
N ALA A 150 17.04 -1.73 -5.67
CA ALA A 150 16.03 -0.68 -5.56
C ALA A 150 14.60 -1.27 -5.56
N LYS A 151 14.34 -2.32 -6.36
CA LYS A 151 13.07 -3.05 -6.32
C LYS A 151 12.85 -3.77 -4.99
N ALA A 152 13.90 -4.38 -4.42
CA ALA A 152 13.84 -5.00 -3.09
C ALA A 152 13.52 -3.96 -1.99
N TRP A 153 14.17 -2.79 -2.03
CA TRP A 153 13.89 -1.69 -1.11
C TRP A 153 12.46 -1.15 -1.25
N ALA A 154 11.97 -1.01 -2.48
CA ALA A 154 10.57 -0.64 -2.73
C ALA A 154 9.59 -1.66 -2.15
N ARG A 155 9.84 -2.97 -2.33
CA ARG A 155 9.00 -4.02 -1.74
C ARG A 155 9.04 -3.99 -0.20
N PHE A 156 10.20 -3.77 0.38
CA PHE A 156 10.36 -3.65 1.83
C PHE A 156 9.54 -2.47 2.39
N THR A 157 9.67 -1.28 1.79
CA THR A 157 8.93 -0.07 2.20
C THR A 157 7.43 -0.17 1.95
N LYS A 158 7.00 -0.90 0.91
CA LYS A 158 5.59 -1.25 0.69
C LYS A 158 5.04 -2.13 1.81
N LEU A 159 5.75 -3.18 2.18
CA LEU A 159 5.31 -4.13 3.21
C LEU A 159 5.19 -3.43 4.57
N THR A 160 6.22 -2.68 4.94
CA THR A 160 6.34 -2.07 6.28
C THR A 160 5.53 -0.79 6.45
N LEU A 161 5.51 0.10 5.45
CA LEU A 161 4.87 1.42 5.55
C LEU A 161 3.80 1.71 4.48
N GLY A 162 3.58 0.81 3.51
CA GLY A 162 2.77 1.13 2.33
C GLY A 162 3.33 2.35 1.58
N TYR A 163 4.66 2.41 1.40
CA TYR A 163 5.40 3.58 0.89
C TYR A 163 5.26 4.87 1.73
N GLY A 164 4.81 4.76 2.97
CA GLY A 164 4.59 5.90 3.87
C GLY A 164 3.16 6.44 3.84
N TYR A 165 2.26 5.85 3.05
CA TYR A 165 0.85 6.23 3.00
C TYR A 165 -0.02 5.49 4.03
N GLN A 166 0.49 4.42 4.63
CA GLN A 166 -0.24 3.59 5.61
C GLN A 166 0.62 3.34 6.87
N PRO A 167 0.88 4.37 7.70
CA PRO A 167 1.77 4.25 8.86
C PRO A 167 1.29 3.22 9.90
N TRP A 168 -0.02 2.94 9.97
CA TRP A 168 -0.61 1.95 10.88
C TRP A 168 -0.02 0.53 10.72
N ARG A 169 0.50 0.16 9.54
CA ARG A 169 1.16 -1.14 9.31
C ARG A 169 2.38 -1.36 10.20
N ALA A 170 3.07 -0.29 10.61
CA ALA A 170 4.17 -0.38 11.55
C ALA A 170 3.72 -0.97 12.90
N LEU A 171 2.47 -0.72 13.33
CA LEU A 171 1.92 -1.28 14.56
C LEU A 171 1.72 -2.80 14.46
N ILE A 172 1.32 -3.32 13.29
CA ILE A 172 1.29 -4.78 13.06
C ILE A 172 2.71 -5.35 13.20
N GLY A 173 3.70 -4.66 12.63
CA GLY A 173 5.10 -5.07 12.75
C GLY A 173 5.57 -5.13 14.21
N VAL A 174 5.26 -4.11 15.02
CA VAL A 174 5.54 -4.09 16.47
C VAL A 174 4.84 -5.24 17.18
N ALA A 175 3.56 -5.50 16.88
CA ALA A 175 2.82 -6.64 17.44
C ALA A 175 3.44 -8.00 17.05
N GLY A 176 3.93 -8.12 15.81
CA GLY A 176 4.66 -9.30 15.34
C GLY A 176 6.00 -9.50 16.05
N ILE A 177 6.77 -8.42 16.27
CA ILE A 177 8.01 -8.45 17.05
C ILE A 177 7.72 -8.88 18.49
N LEU A 178 6.66 -8.34 19.12
CA LEU A 178 6.24 -8.73 20.46
C LEU A 178 5.88 -10.22 20.53
N LEU A 179 5.12 -10.72 19.55
CA LEU A 179 4.77 -12.13 19.45
C LEU A 179 6.02 -13.01 19.34
N ILE A 180 6.96 -12.65 18.46
CA ILE A 180 8.24 -13.37 18.32
C ILE A 180 9.03 -13.34 19.62
N ALA A 181 9.11 -12.19 20.30
CA ALA A 181 9.77 -12.06 21.59
C ALA A 181 9.17 -13.03 22.61
N VAL A 182 7.84 -13.03 22.77
CA VAL A 182 7.11 -13.93 23.68
C VAL A 182 7.39 -15.40 23.33
N LEU A 183 7.32 -15.77 22.06
CA LEU A 183 7.57 -17.14 21.61
C LEU A 183 9.01 -17.57 21.93
N VAL A 184 10.00 -16.77 21.57
CA VAL A 184 11.42 -17.07 21.80
C VAL A 184 11.72 -17.18 23.29
N THR A 185 11.18 -16.30 24.12
CA THR A 185 11.38 -16.35 25.57
C THR A 185 10.63 -17.51 26.24
N SER A 186 9.52 -17.97 25.67
CA SER A 186 8.68 -19.04 26.25
C SER A 186 9.09 -20.45 25.83
N PHE A 187 9.61 -20.61 24.60
CA PHE A 187 9.85 -21.91 23.99
C PHE A 187 11.33 -22.31 23.90
N VAL A 188 12.27 -21.46 24.32
CA VAL A 188 13.69 -21.83 24.41
C VAL A 188 14.00 -22.31 25.84
N PRO A 189 14.19 -23.63 26.07
CA PRO A 189 14.36 -24.17 27.41
C PRO A 189 15.61 -23.62 28.09
N GLY A 190 15.47 -23.25 29.36
CA GLY A 190 16.59 -22.76 30.17
C GLY A 190 17.11 -21.39 29.77
N ALA A 191 16.51 -20.69 28.79
CA ALA A 191 16.95 -19.36 28.39
C ALA A 191 16.74 -18.31 29.48
N LEU A 192 15.66 -18.46 30.26
CA LEU A 192 15.29 -17.58 31.33
C LEU A 192 15.21 -18.36 32.64
N ALA A 193 15.79 -17.83 33.71
CA ALA A 193 15.69 -18.39 35.04
C ALA A 193 15.65 -17.30 36.10
N VAL A 194 14.98 -17.60 37.21
CA VAL A 194 15.11 -16.87 38.45
C VAL A 194 16.27 -17.47 39.24
N VAL A 195 17.24 -16.63 39.60
CA VAL A 195 18.39 -17.04 40.41
C VAL A 195 18.22 -16.52 41.83
N THR A 196 18.10 -17.43 42.80
CA THR A 196 18.03 -17.10 44.24
C THR A 196 19.19 -17.76 44.99
N THR A 197 19.68 -17.08 46.03
CA THR A 197 20.67 -17.62 46.97
C THR A 197 19.97 -18.34 48.11
N SER A 198 20.28 -19.61 48.31
CA SER A 198 19.79 -20.37 49.47
C SER A 198 20.43 -19.89 50.77
N THR A 199 19.88 -20.32 51.91
CA THR A 199 20.47 -20.14 53.25
C THR A 199 21.83 -20.82 53.42
N THR A 200 22.23 -21.69 52.50
CA THR A 200 23.52 -22.39 52.45
C THR A 200 24.51 -21.77 51.46
N HIS A 201 24.20 -20.59 50.88
CA HIS A 201 24.98 -19.94 49.81
C HIS A 201 25.07 -20.74 48.50
N GLU A 202 24.10 -21.61 48.21
CA GLU A 202 23.98 -22.28 46.90
C GLU A 202 23.03 -21.50 45.98
N LEU A 203 23.36 -21.47 44.68
CA LEU A 203 22.56 -20.81 43.65
C LEU A 203 21.48 -21.77 43.14
N ILE A 204 20.21 -21.42 43.37
CA ILE A 204 19.06 -22.17 42.86
C ILE A 204 18.53 -21.46 41.62
N SER A 205 18.38 -22.20 40.52
CA SER A 205 17.78 -21.71 39.28
C SER A 205 16.39 -22.30 39.10
N THR A 206 15.35 -21.46 39.13
CA THR A 206 13.97 -21.87 38.88
C THR A 206 13.44 -21.27 37.57
N PRO A 207 12.54 -21.97 36.85
CA PRO A 207 11.96 -21.44 35.62
C PRO A 207 11.09 -20.22 35.91
N CYS A 208 11.11 -19.25 34.99
CA CYS A 208 10.30 -18.05 35.12
C CYS A 208 8.81 -18.32 34.90
N THR A 209 7.95 -17.51 35.52
CA THR A 209 6.50 -17.58 35.30
C THR A 209 6.13 -16.99 33.94
N SER A 210 4.99 -17.40 33.37
CA SER A 210 4.51 -16.88 32.08
C SER A 210 4.33 -15.36 32.08
N ILE A 211 3.98 -14.77 33.23
CA ILE A 211 3.84 -13.32 33.40
C ILE A 211 5.21 -12.62 33.31
N GLN A 212 6.24 -13.17 33.97
CA GLN A 212 7.61 -12.62 33.91
C GLN A 212 8.18 -12.69 32.49
N THR A 213 7.95 -13.82 31.82
CA THR A 213 8.35 -14.01 30.42
C THR A 213 7.69 -12.98 29.49
N PHE A 214 6.38 -12.74 29.67
CA PHE A 214 5.66 -11.72 28.91
C PHE A 214 6.18 -10.31 29.19
N GLN A 215 6.44 -9.95 30.45
CA GLN A 215 6.99 -8.65 30.81
C GLN A 215 8.36 -8.40 30.17
N ILE A 216 9.26 -9.39 30.18
CA ILE A 216 10.55 -9.29 29.49
C ILE A 216 10.36 -9.07 27.99
N ALA A 217 9.41 -9.78 27.36
CA ALA A 217 9.13 -9.61 25.94
C ALA A 217 8.58 -8.20 25.61
N VAL A 218 7.72 -7.64 26.48
CA VAL A 218 7.21 -6.26 26.34
C VAL A 218 8.35 -5.26 26.51
N ASP A 219 9.14 -5.36 27.58
CA ASP A 219 10.26 -4.46 27.87
C ASP A 219 11.32 -4.49 26.76
N THR A 220 11.51 -5.66 26.11
CA THR A 220 12.41 -5.81 24.96
C THR A 220 11.87 -5.14 23.70
N THR A 221 10.55 -5.10 23.52
CA THR A 221 9.88 -4.65 22.28
C THR A 221 9.48 -3.18 22.32
N ILE A 222 9.05 -2.66 23.46
CA ILE A 222 8.47 -1.32 23.62
C ILE A 222 9.28 -0.53 24.65
N PRO A 223 10.28 0.27 24.23
CA PRO A 223 11.22 0.93 25.14
C PRO A 223 10.58 2.00 26.03
N LEU A 224 9.46 2.60 25.60
CA LEU A 224 8.74 3.64 26.34
C LEU A 224 7.86 3.06 27.46
N VAL A 225 7.63 1.75 27.45
CA VAL A 225 6.82 1.06 28.46
C VAL A 225 7.74 0.13 29.21
N SER A 226 8.29 0.61 30.32
CA SER A 226 8.89 -0.29 31.31
C SER A 226 7.76 -0.86 32.15
N THR A 227 7.47 -2.15 32.01
CA THR A 227 6.52 -2.83 32.89
C THR A 227 7.04 -2.97 34.32
N GLY A 228 8.29 -2.55 34.56
CA GLY A 228 8.88 -2.47 35.89
C GLY A 228 9.18 -3.84 36.48
N ALA A 229 9.38 -4.86 35.64
CA ALA A 229 9.76 -6.21 36.05
C ALA A 229 11.22 -6.28 36.56
N GLY A 230 11.52 -5.50 37.60
CA GLY A 230 12.48 -5.96 38.61
C GLY A 230 11.89 -7.21 39.28
N SER A 231 12.62 -8.27 39.59
CA SER A 231 14.07 -8.37 39.71
C SER A 231 14.49 -9.82 39.95
N ALA A 232 13.89 -10.78 39.26
CA ALA A 232 14.16 -12.20 39.52
C ALA A 232 14.52 -12.96 38.24
N CYS A 233 13.68 -12.87 37.21
CA CYS A 233 13.88 -13.60 35.96
C CYS A 233 14.93 -12.91 35.08
N ARG A 234 16.01 -13.63 34.73
CA ARG A 234 17.10 -13.12 33.90
C ARG A 234 17.49 -14.12 32.82
N LEU A 235 18.15 -13.62 31.79
CA LEU A 235 18.82 -14.46 30.81
C LEU A 235 19.91 -15.29 31.49
N THR A 236 19.93 -16.57 31.20
CA THR A 236 20.97 -17.48 31.69
C THR A 236 22.20 -17.43 30.79
N SER A 237 23.34 -17.91 31.29
CA SER A 237 24.56 -18.08 30.48
C SER A 237 24.53 -19.31 29.56
N THR A 238 23.40 -20.04 29.51
CA THR A 238 23.23 -21.20 28.63
C THR A 238 23.25 -20.80 27.16
N VAL A 239 23.46 -21.76 26.26
CA VAL A 239 23.36 -21.54 24.80
C VAL A 239 21.99 -20.95 24.43
N GLY A 240 20.92 -21.43 25.07
CA GLY A 240 19.56 -20.89 24.89
C GLY A 240 19.46 -19.44 25.37
N GLY A 241 19.99 -19.13 26.55
CA GLY A 241 19.97 -17.77 27.11
C GLY A 241 20.75 -16.77 26.26
N GLN A 242 21.92 -17.15 25.74
CA GLN A 242 22.70 -16.30 24.83
C GLN A 242 21.97 -16.08 23.49
N ALA A 243 21.35 -17.12 22.93
CA ALA A 243 20.58 -17.01 21.69
C ALA A 243 19.38 -16.06 21.87
N VAL A 244 18.60 -16.21 22.95
CA VAL A 244 17.48 -15.30 23.28
C VAL A 244 18.00 -13.87 23.50
N GLY A 245 19.18 -13.70 24.11
CA GLY A 245 19.79 -12.38 24.29
C GLY A 245 20.09 -11.68 22.97
N TRP A 246 20.76 -12.35 22.03
CA TRP A 246 21.06 -11.77 20.71
C TRP A 246 19.80 -11.48 19.89
N ILE A 247 18.83 -12.41 19.91
CA ILE A 247 17.52 -12.18 19.28
C ILE A 247 16.85 -10.97 19.91
N GLY A 248 16.86 -10.86 21.23
CA GLY A 248 16.31 -9.73 21.98
C GLY A 248 16.91 -8.40 21.52
N VAL A 249 18.24 -8.30 21.39
CA VAL A 249 18.90 -7.08 20.88
C VAL A 249 18.39 -6.71 19.48
N PHE A 250 18.25 -7.68 18.58
CA PHE A 250 17.74 -7.42 17.23
C PHE A 250 16.29 -6.97 17.24
N LEU A 251 15.44 -7.62 18.05
CA LEU A 251 14.03 -7.25 18.22
C LEU A 251 13.87 -5.86 18.84
N THR A 252 14.72 -5.49 19.80
CA THR A 252 14.75 -4.15 20.37
C THR A 252 15.05 -3.12 19.29
N VAL A 253 16.15 -3.27 18.54
CA VAL A 253 16.53 -2.33 17.47
C VAL A 253 15.42 -2.23 16.40
N ALA A 254 14.81 -3.36 16.03
CA ALA A 254 13.70 -3.38 15.08
C ALA A 254 12.44 -2.68 15.63
N GLY A 255 12.14 -2.87 16.92
CA GLY A 255 11.06 -2.17 17.63
C GLY A 255 11.26 -0.66 17.59
N TRP A 256 12.45 -0.18 17.96
CA TRP A 256 12.83 1.25 17.87
C TRP A 256 12.64 1.81 16.46
N ALA A 257 13.12 1.10 15.44
CA ALA A 257 13.01 1.52 14.05
C ALA A 257 11.54 1.66 13.63
N LEU A 258 10.69 0.66 13.92
CA LEU A 258 9.26 0.71 13.57
C LEU A 258 8.51 1.80 14.34
N THR A 259 8.80 2.00 15.62
CA THR A 259 8.19 3.09 16.41
C THR A 259 8.57 4.47 15.87
N ALA A 260 9.85 4.68 15.52
CA ALA A 260 10.30 5.94 14.92
C ALA A 260 9.64 6.19 13.56
N LEU A 261 9.54 5.14 12.73
CA LEU A 261 8.86 5.20 11.42
C LEU A 261 7.37 5.51 11.56
N PHE A 262 6.69 4.90 12.53
CA PHE A 262 5.30 5.20 12.85
C PHE A 262 5.13 6.67 13.25
N ALA A 263 5.95 7.17 14.18
CA ALA A 263 5.91 8.56 14.63
C ALA A 263 6.13 9.53 13.46
N ALA A 264 7.15 9.29 12.63
CA ALA A 264 7.42 10.11 11.45
C ALA A 264 6.25 10.11 10.44
N GLY A 265 5.67 8.93 10.18
CA GLY A 265 4.51 8.79 9.30
C GLY A 265 3.26 9.50 9.84
N PHE A 266 3.03 9.40 11.16
CA PHE A 266 1.91 10.05 11.84
C PHE A 266 2.05 11.58 11.85
N THR A 267 3.24 12.11 12.16
CA THR A 267 3.51 13.55 12.10
C THR A 267 3.32 14.10 10.69
N ARG A 268 3.74 13.35 9.66
CA ARG A 268 3.50 13.75 8.26
C ARG A 268 2.02 13.79 7.91
N ALA A 269 1.24 12.80 8.36
CA ALA A 269 -0.20 12.76 8.13
C ALA A 269 -0.92 13.96 8.76
N ILE A 270 -0.57 14.32 10.01
CA ILE A 270 -1.17 15.48 10.69
C ILE A 270 -0.84 16.80 9.98
N ARG A 271 0.38 16.97 9.48
CA ARG A 271 0.75 18.21 8.75
C ARG A 271 0.05 18.36 7.40
N GLN A 272 -0.53 17.29 6.88
CA GLN A 272 -1.18 17.24 5.56
C GLN A 272 -2.71 17.18 5.65
N ALA A 273 -3.27 17.06 6.86
CA ALA A 273 -4.69 17.16 7.16
C ALA A 273 -5.02 18.59 7.59
#